data_AF-A0A517L622-F1
#
_entry.id   AF-A0A517L622-F1
#
_cell.length_a   1.000
_cell.length_b   1.000
_cell.length_c   1.000
_cell.angle_alpha   90.00
_cell.angle_beta   90.00
_cell.angle_gamma   90.00
#
_symmetry.space_group_name_H-M   'P 1'
#
loop_
_entity.id
_entity.type
_entity.pdbx_description
1 polymer ?
#
loop_
_entity_poly.entity_id
_entity_poly.type
_entity_poly.pdbx_seq_one_letter_code
_entity_poly.pdbx_strand_id
1 'polypeptide(L)'
;MSYTELSTSASQEEPEPKPPRQSSRVIYICISAIFAIFALVLLSATTSLVPKSGQSAQSRQCGSTPSEAKAKGCIFDPITYAWLPERCYDHKLADEWRKQNFKLYANRYGNVTKTEEEFGDDLSPSSFDHLSTLET
;
A
#
# COMPACT_ATOMS: atom_id res chain seq x y z
N MET A 1 40.39 -57.00 -68.53
CA MET A 1 39.40 -55.89 -68.60
C MET A 1 38.88 -55.68 -67.19
N SER A 2 38.84 -54.41 -66.76
CA SER A 2 38.15 -53.85 -65.59
C SER A 2 38.81 -53.93 -64.19
N TYR A 3 39.49 -52.82 -63.81
CA TYR A 3 39.10 -51.81 -62.79
C TYR A 3 38.50 -52.31 -61.45
N THR A 4 38.78 -51.82 -60.23
CA THR A 4 39.73 -50.86 -59.62
C THR A 4 39.49 -50.86 -58.08
N GLU A 5 40.43 -50.29 -57.31
CA GLU A 5 40.27 -49.50 -56.06
C GLU A 5 39.75 -50.14 -54.76
N LEU A 6 40.69 -50.29 -53.83
CA LEU A 6 40.82 -49.53 -52.57
C LEU A 6 39.52 -49.14 -51.85
N SER A 7 39.17 -49.89 -50.81
CA SER A 7 38.18 -49.47 -49.81
C SER A 7 38.88 -48.91 -48.57
N THR A 8 38.88 -47.58 -48.49
CA THR A 8 39.17 -46.77 -47.30
C THR A 8 38.23 -47.17 -46.15
N SER A 9 38.80 -47.41 -44.97
CA SER A 9 38.04 -47.67 -43.75
C SER A 9 37.27 -46.44 -43.32
N ALA A 10 35.94 -46.52 -43.29
CA ALA A 10 35.09 -45.56 -42.61
C ALA A 10 34.59 -46.20 -41.31
N SER A 11 35.15 -45.77 -40.18
CA SER A 11 34.60 -46.06 -38.86
C SER A 11 33.18 -45.52 -38.79
N GLN A 12 32.20 -46.39 -38.52
CA GLN A 12 30.83 -45.99 -38.24
C GLN A 12 30.71 -45.59 -36.76
N GLU A 13 30.39 -44.31 -36.52
CA GLU A 13 29.92 -43.83 -35.23
C GLU A 13 28.41 -44.12 -35.13
N GLU A 14 27.99 -44.82 -34.08
CA GLU A 14 26.59 -45.17 -33.81
C GLU A 14 25.80 -43.90 -33.43
N PRO A 15 24.64 -43.60 -34.07
CA PRO A 15 23.90 -42.39 -33.77
C PRO A 15 23.17 -42.50 -32.42
N GLU A 16 23.63 -41.74 -31.44
CA GLU A 16 22.95 -41.51 -30.15
C GLU A 16 21.47 -41.08 -30.35
N PRO A 17 20.50 -41.71 -29.67
CA PRO A 17 19.10 -41.35 -29.79
C PRO A 17 18.83 -40.00 -29.11
N LYS A 18 18.54 -38.97 -29.92
CA LYS A 18 18.11 -37.66 -29.39
C LYS A 18 16.77 -37.80 -28.66
N PRO A 19 16.64 -37.33 -27.41
CA PRO A 19 15.38 -37.42 -26.68
C PRO A 19 14.28 -36.61 -27.39
N PRO A 20 13.02 -37.08 -27.36
CA PRO A 20 11.93 -36.48 -28.13
C PRO A 20 11.67 -35.03 -27.70
N ARG A 21 11.64 -34.14 -28.70
CA ARG A 21 11.45 -32.67 -28.66
C ARG A 21 10.11 -32.20 -28.04
N GLN A 22 9.28 -33.12 -27.53
CA GLN A 22 7.92 -32.87 -27.04
C GLN A 22 7.87 -32.49 -25.55
N SER A 23 8.92 -32.83 -24.78
CA SER A 23 9.02 -32.57 -23.34
C SER A 23 9.12 -31.07 -22.99
N SER A 24 9.70 -30.26 -23.88
CA SER A 24 9.99 -28.85 -23.60
C SER A 24 8.73 -28.00 -23.38
N ARG A 25 7.66 -28.22 -24.18
CA ARG A 25 6.41 -27.45 -24.05
C ARG A 25 5.67 -27.75 -22.74
N VAL A 26 5.67 -29.01 -22.32
CA VAL A 26 5.04 -29.44 -21.06
C VAL A 26 5.79 -28.85 -19.86
N ILE A 27 7.13 -28.84 -19.91
CA ILE A 27 7.97 -28.23 -18.88
C ILE A 27 7.67 -26.74 -18.72
N TYR A 28 7.56 -25.98 -19.81
CA TYR A 28 7.20 -24.55 -19.73
C TYR A 28 5.81 -24.31 -19.15
N ILE A 29 4.83 -25.15 -19.49
CA ILE A 29 3.48 -25.07 -18.91
C ILE A 29 3.54 -25.31 -17.39
N CYS A 30 4.22 -26.36 -16.94
CA CYS A 30 4.36 -26.65 -15.51
C CYS A 30 5.08 -25.54 -14.75
N ILE A 31 6.19 -25.01 -15.31
CA ILE A 31 6.93 -23.90 -14.71
C ILE A 31 6.03 -22.66 -14.60
N SER A 32 5.32 -22.29 -15.67
CA SER A 32 4.42 -21.12 -15.65
C SER A 32 3.30 -21.26 -14.61
N ALA A 33 2.73 -22.46 -14.46
CA ALA A 33 1.70 -22.74 -13.47
C ALA A 33 2.25 -22.62 -12.04
N ILE A 34 3.45 -23.15 -11.77
CA ILE A 34 4.11 -23.05 -10.47
C ILE A 34 4.40 -21.60 -10.11
N PHE A 35 4.93 -20.80 -11.04
CA PHE A 35 5.18 -19.37 -10.82
C PHE A 35 3.88 -18.60 -10.56
N ALA A 36 2.80 -18.89 -11.30
CA ALA A 36 1.49 -18.27 -11.09
C ALA A 36 0.91 -18.62 -9.72
N ILE A 37 0.96 -19.89 -9.32
CA ILE A 37 0.49 -20.34 -8.00
C ILE A 37 1.32 -19.69 -6.89
N PHE A 38 2.65 -19.64 -7.02
CA PHE A 38 3.53 -18.98 -6.06
C PHE A 38 3.21 -17.49 -5.93
N ALA A 39 3.01 -16.79 -7.05
CA ALA A 39 2.60 -15.38 -7.04
C ALA A 39 1.24 -15.17 -6.35
N LEU A 40 0.26 -16.05 -6.56
CA LEU A 40 -1.03 -16.02 -5.89
C LEU A 40 -0.92 -16.27 -4.38
N VAL A 41 -0.05 -17.19 -3.96
CA VAL A 41 0.23 -17.44 -2.53
C VAL A 41 0.90 -16.22 -1.89
N LEU A 42 1.85 -15.58 -2.57
CA LEU A 42 2.47 -14.34 -2.08
C LEU A 42 1.46 -13.18 -1.98
N LEU A 43 0.59 -13.01 -2.97
CA LEU A 43 -0.47 -11.99 -2.97
C LEU A 43 -1.53 -12.23 -1.87
N SER A 44 -1.86 -13.48 -1.56
CA SER A 44 -2.79 -13.81 -0.47
C SER A 44 -2.15 -13.72 0.92
N ALA A 45 -0.86 -14.03 1.04
CA ALA A 45 -0.10 -13.87 2.29
C ALA A 45 0.08 -12.39 2.67
N THR A 46 0.29 -11.49 1.70
CA THR A 46 0.41 -10.05 1.96
C THR A 46 -0.91 -9.42 2.41
N THR A 47 -2.06 -9.86 1.89
CA THR A 47 -3.37 -9.33 2.29
C THR A 47 -3.82 -9.78 3.69
N SER A 48 -3.27 -10.88 4.20
CA SER A 48 -3.64 -11.43 5.52
C SER A 48 -2.86 -10.82 6.70
N LEU A 49 -1.67 -10.25 6.43
CA LEU A 49 -0.80 -9.65 7.45
C LEU A 49 -0.82 -8.12 7.46
N VAL A 50 -1.53 -7.48 6.53
CA VAL A 50 -1.86 -6.07 6.66
C VAL A 50 -3.06 -6.00 7.60
N PRO A 51 -2.90 -5.60 8.89
CA PRO A 51 -4.05 -5.22 9.68
C PRO A 51 -4.80 -4.17 8.85
N LYS A 52 -6.09 -4.39 8.59
CA LYS A 52 -6.97 -3.34 8.06
C LYS A 52 -6.91 -2.20 9.06
N SER A 53 -5.97 -1.30 8.86
CA SER A 53 -5.64 -0.23 9.78
C SER A 53 -6.84 0.68 9.83
N GLY A 54 -7.62 0.56 10.91
CA GLY A 54 -8.22 1.62 11.73
C GLY A 54 -9.07 2.73 11.11
N GLN A 55 -8.97 3.04 9.82
CA GLN A 55 -9.48 4.28 9.24
C GLN A 55 -11.01 4.30 9.11
N SER A 56 -11.70 3.15 9.15
CA SER A 56 -13.18 3.11 9.11
C SER A 56 -13.84 2.82 10.46
N ALA A 57 -13.07 2.36 11.46
CA ALA A 57 -13.60 2.07 12.79
C ALA A 57 -13.39 3.24 13.76
N GLN A 58 -12.25 3.96 13.67
CA GLN A 58 -12.01 5.13 14.51
C GLN A 58 -12.88 6.32 14.10
N SER A 59 -13.10 6.56 12.81
CA SER A 59 -14.02 7.63 12.35
C SER A 59 -15.45 7.42 12.86
N ARG A 60 -15.91 6.18 13.04
CA ARG A 60 -17.25 5.92 13.61
C ARG A 60 -17.38 6.29 15.08
N GLN A 61 -16.28 6.23 15.85
CA GLN A 61 -16.33 6.48 17.29
C GLN A 61 -16.53 7.97 17.60
N CYS A 62 -15.87 8.85 16.86
CA CYS A 62 -16.03 10.31 17.02
C CYS A 62 -17.02 10.94 16.04
N GLY A 63 -17.53 10.18 15.07
CA GLY A 63 -18.47 10.70 14.10
C GLY A 63 -17.82 11.39 12.91
N SER A 64 -18.66 12.03 12.10
CA SER A 64 -18.23 12.63 10.83
C SER A 64 -18.09 14.15 10.88
N THR A 65 -18.46 14.79 12.00
CA THR A 65 -18.35 16.24 12.16
C THR A 65 -17.70 16.61 13.49
N PRO A 66 -17.05 17.77 13.61
CA PRO A 66 -16.49 18.25 14.87
C PRO A 66 -17.55 18.37 15.98
N SER A 67 -18.77 18.79 15.63
CA SER A 67 -19.90 18.84 16.57
C SER A 67 -20.26 17.46 17.12
N GLU A 68 -20.32 16.44 16.27
CA GLU A 68 -20.55 15.05 16.70
C GLU A 68 -19.40 14.53 17.58
N ALA A 69 -18.16 14.86 17.24
CA ALA A 69 -16.99 14.48 18.01
C ALA A 69 -17.00 15.08 19.43
N LYS A 70 -17.27 16.38 19.53
CA LYS A 70 -17.44 17.06 20.83
C LYS A 70 -18.59 16.45 21.62
N ALA A 71 -19.73 16.18 20.98
CA ALA A 71 -20.90 15.56 21.63
C ALA A 71 -20.61 14.14 22.17
N LYS A 72 -19.67 13.42 21.55
CA LYS A 72 -19.22 12.10 22.00
C LYS A 72 -18.02 12.15 22.97
N GLY A 73 -17.57 13.35 23.36
CA GLY A 73 -16.43 13.53 24.27
C GLY A 73 -15.08 13.17 23.65
N CYS A 74 -14.96 13.24 22.32
CA CYS A 74 -13.67 13.11 21.66
C CYS A 74 -12.84 14.37 21.82
N ILE A 75 -11.52 14.20 21.78
CA ILE A 75 -10.53 15.26 21.94
C ILE A 75 -9.84 15.51 20.61
N PHE A 76 -9.65 16.78 20.26
CA PHE A 76 -8.86 17.13 19.09
C PHE A 76 -7.37 16.91 19.37
N ASP A 77 -6.71 16.15 18.50
CA ASP A 77 -5.27 15.89 18.57
C ASP A 77 -4.50 16.79 17.58
N PRO A 78 -3.68 17.73 18.08
CA PRO A 78 -2.89 18.63 17.22
C PRO A 78 -1.77 17.92 16.44
N ILE A 79 -1.47 16.66 16.75
CA ILE A 79 -0.40 15.90 16.12
C ILE A 79 -0.91 15.14 14.91
N THR A 80 -2.03 14.44 15.07
CA THR A 80 -2.68 13.71 13.96
C THR A 80 -3.70 14.55 13.21
N TYR A 81 -4.02 15.75 13.69
CA TYR A 81 -5.07 16.63 13.15
C TYR A 81 -6.41 15.90 13.02
N ALA A 82 -6.81 15.17 14.06
CA ALA A 82 -8.03 14.38 14.07
C ALA A 82 -8.73 14.43 15.44
N TRP A 83 -10.03 14.15 15.43
CA TRP A 83 -10.78 13.92 16.66
C TRP A 83 -10.61 12.47 17.12
N LEU A 84 -10.07 12.27 18.31
CA LEU A 84 -9.74 10.95 18.87
C LEU A 84 -10.57 10.66 20.13
N PRO A 85 -10.99 9.40 20.33
CA PRO A 85 -11.51 8.97 21.63
C PRO A 85 -10.41 9.03 22.69
N GLU A 86 -10.79 9.22 23.96
CA GLU A 86 -9.87 9.30 25.11
C GLU A 86 -8.78 8.21 25.10
N ARG A 87 -9.15 6.95 24.84
CA ARG A 87 -8.21 5.81 24.85
C ARG A 87 -7.09 5.91 23.80
N CYS A 88 -7.29 6.72 22.78
CA CYS A 88 -6.37 6.90 21.66
C CYS A 88 -5.59 8.22 21.77
N TYR A 89 -6.02 9.13 22.65
CA TYR A 89 -5.40 10.43 22.81
C TYR A 89 -4.15 10.34 23.69
N ASP A 90 -2.99 10.66 23.12
CA ASP A 90 -1.74 10.71 23.87
C ASP A 90 -1.56 12.12 24.47
N HIS A 91 -2.07 12.29 25.69
CA HIS A 91 -1.96 13.54 26.44
C HIS A 91 -0.51 14.02 26.58
N LYS A 92 0.42 13.09 26.85
CA LYS A 92 1.82 13.44 27.09
C LYS A 92 2.45 14.01 25.82
N LEU A 93 2.21 13.34 24.69
CA LEU A 93 2.77 13.77 23.42
C LEU A 93 2.14 15.10 22.97
N ALA A 94 0.83 15.27 23.12
CA ALA A 94 0.15 16.53 22.81
C ALA A 94 0.70 17.70 23.66
N ASP A 95 0.95 17.47 24.96
CA ASP A 95 1.54 18.48 25.83
C ASP A 95 3.00 18.79 25.51
N GLU A 96 3.79 17.79 25.13
CA GLU A 96 5.14 17.99 24.61
C GLU A 96 5.14 18.81 23.32
N TRP A 97 4.17 18.56 22.44
CA TRP A 97 3.99 19.31 21.20
C TRP A 97 3.63 20.78 21.47
N ARG A 98 2.70 21.05 22.41
CA ARG A 98 2.33 22.41 22.83
C ARG A 98 3.50 23.23 23.39
N LYS A 99 4.50 22.57 24.00
CA LYS A 99 5.72 23.25 24.47
C LYS A 99 6.62 23.74 23.34
N GLN A 100 6.49 23.21 22.12
CA GLN A 100 7.35 23.56 20.98
C GLN A 100 6.96 24.87 20.26
N ASN A 101 6.07 25.70 20.83
CA ASN A 101 5.58 26.95 20.22
C ASN A 101 5.04 26.78 18.78
N PHE A 102 4.55 25.59 18.44
CA PHE A 102 3.95 25.34 17.14
C PHE A 102 2.73 26.24 16.92
N LYS A 103 2.44 26.53 15.64
CA LYS A 103 1.31 27.38 15.24
C LYS A 103 0.47 26.64 14.21
N LEU A 104 -0.84 26.63 14.44
CA LEU A 104 -1.82 26.21 13.44
C LEU A 104 -2.17 27.44 12.61
N TYR A 105 -2.12 27.33 11.30
CA TYR A 105 -2.43 28.43 10.39
C TYR A 105 -3.72 28.16 9.63
N ALA A 106 -4.54 29.21 9.45
CA ALA A 106 -5.80 29.13 8.72
C ALA A 106 -5.62 28.99 7.20
N ASN A 107 -4.43 29.32 6.69
CA ASN A 107 -4.16 29.38 5.26
C ASN A 107 -2.69 29.07 4.96
N ARG A 108 -2.40 28.85 3.68
CA ARG A 108 -1.06 28.54 3.18
C ARG A 108 -0.03 29.67 3.33
N TYR A 109 -0.46 30.90 3.60
CA TYR A 109 0.42 32.06 3.73
C TYR A 109 1.03 32.17 5.13
N GLY A 110 0.49 31.45 6.12
CA GLY A 110 1.05 31.41 7.48
C GLY A 110 0.92 32.73 8.24
N ASN A 111 -0.01 33.61 7.86
CA ASN A 111 -0.19 34.92 8.48
C ASN A 111 -1.33 34.98 9.50
N VAL A 112 -2.25 34.02 9.47
CA VAL A 112 -3.39 33.93 10.40
C VAL A 112 -3.28 32.64 11.17
N THR A 113 -3.12 32.74 12.49
CA THR A 113 -3.05 31.59 13.39
C THR A 113 -4.41 31.22 13.94
N LYS A 114 -4.67 29.93 14.13
CA LYS A 114 -5.87 29.38 14.79
C LYS A 114 -5.49 28.67 16.08
N THR A 115 -6.46 28.58 16.98
CA THR A 115 -6.41 27.67 18.12
C THR A 115 -6.65 26.23 17.66
N GLU A 116 -6.30 25.27 18.52
CA GLU A 116 -6.58 23.84 18.28
C GLU A 116 -8.08 23.57 18.10
N GLU A 117 -8.93 24.25 18.87
CA GLU A 117 -10.38 24.10 18.77
C GLU A 117 -10.92 24.63 17.44
N GLU A 118 -10.54 25.85 17.05
CA GLU A 118 -10.97 26.45 15.78
C GLU A 118 -10.48 25.63 14.58
N PHE A 119 -9.26 25.12 14.65
CA PHE A 119 -8.72 24.26 13.60
C PHE A 119 -9.47 22.92 13.55
N GLY A 120 -9.77 22.32 14.71
CA GLY A 120 -10.55 21.10 14.81
C GLY A 120 -11.98 21.25 14.28
N ASP A 121 -12.58 22.43 14.43
CA ASP A 121 -13.91 22.77 13.90
C ASP A 121 -13.94 22.93 12.37
N ASP A 122 -12.82 23.31 11.76
CA ASP A 122 -12.72 23.37 10.30
C ASP A 122 -12.70 21.97 9.66
N LEU A 123 -12.35 20.90 10.37
CA LEU A 123 -12.15 19.55 9.81
C LEU A 123 -13.45 18.81 9.41
N SER A 124 -14.54 19.54 9.20
CA SER A 124 -15.76 18.97 8.63
C SER A 124 -15.52 18.47 7.18
N PRO A 125 -16.10 17.34 6.76
CA PRO A 125 -16.02 16.87 5.37
C PRO A 125 -16.44 17.93 4.36
N SER A 126 -17.37 18.82 4.73
CA SER A 126 -17.84 19.94 3.92
C SER A 126 -16.82 21.06 3.68
N SER A 127 -15.80 21.21 4.53
CA SER A 127 -14.78 22.26 4.33
C SER A 127 -13.78 21.90 3.23
N PHE A 128 -13.53 20.60 3.02
CA PHE A 128 -12.67 20.11 1.93
C PHE A 128 -13.29 20.33 0.56
N ASP A 129 -14.62 20.26 0.43
CA ASP A 129 -15.32 20.52 -0.84
C ASP A 129 -15.13 21.98 -1.31
N HIS A 130 -15.01 22.94 -0.38
CA HIS A 130 -14.85 24.34 -0.71
C HIS A 130 -13.43 24.72 -1.18
N LEU A 131 -12.41 23.94 -0.81
CA LEU A 131 -11.04 24.12 -1.29
C LEU A 131 -10.84 23.59 -2.73
N SER A 132 -11.68 22.65 -3.17
CA SER A 132 -11.64 22.12 -4.54
C SER A 132 -12.18 23.08 -5.60
N THR A 133 -13.00 24.05 -5.19
CA THR A 133 -13.68 24.99 -6.10
C THR A 133 -12.91 26.30 -6.33
N LEU A 134 -11.80 26.52 -5.61
CA LEU A 134 -10.93 27.69 -5.76
C LEU A 134 -9.73 27.46 -6.71
N GLU A 135 -9.60 26.26 -7.27
CA GLU A 135 -8.55 25.90 -8.26
C GLU A 135 -9.05 25.84 -9.72
N THR A 136 -10.25 26.36 -10.01
CA THR A 136 -10.76 26.56 -11.39
C THR A 136 -11.02 28.02 -11.67
#